data_AF-A0A0B8QD25-F1
#
_entry.id   AF-A0A0B8QD25-F1
#
_cell.length_a   1.000
_cell.length_b   1.000
_cell.length_c   1.000
_cell.angle_alpha   90.00
_cell.angle_beta   90.00
_cell.angle_gamma   90.00
#
_symmetry.space_group_name_H-M   'P 1'
#
loop_
_entity.id
_entity.type
_entity.pdbx_description
1 polymer ?
#
loop_
_entity_poly.entity_id
_entity_poly.type
_entity_poly.pdbx_seq_one_letter_code
_entity_poly.pdbx_strand_id
1 'polypeptide(L)'
;MKFVNQLVVSSLAVAILSGCAGSAAERRQAKDDFKYLDVESTPPLVSSPDQTLEHYPDYDIPAGDYTGGIGKQVDIRPPQQVLELIPGARTEQKDGEVTCGF
;
A
#
# COMPACT_ATOMS: atom_id res chain seq x y z
N MET A 1 -10.83 45.11 17.86
CA MET A 1 -9.90 44.66 16.80
C MET A 1 -8.98 43.50 17.21
N LYS A 2 -8.53 43.40 18.48
CA LYS A 2 -7.61 42.33 18.93
C LYS A 2 -8.19 40.89 18.86
N PHE A 3 -9.47 40.71 19.21
CA PHE A 3 -10.14 39.40 19.16
C PHE A 3 -10.42 38.89 17.74
N VAL A 4 -10.68 39.78 16.78
CA VAL A 4 -10.94 39.40 15.38
C VAL A 4 -9.67 38.83 14.75
N ASN A 5 -8.54 39.49 14.95
CA ASN A 5 -7.25 38.99 14.45
C ASN A 5 -6.87 37.64 15.10
N GLN A 6 -7.17 37.46 16.39
CA GLN A 6 -6.90 36.21 17.09
C GLN A 6 -7.76 35.06 16.55
N LEU A 7 -9.04 35.31 16.27
CA LEU A 7 -9.94 34.32 15.68
C LEU A 7 -9.50 33.93 14.26
N VAL A 8 -9.12 34.90 13.43
CA VAL A 8 -8.63 34.64 12.06
C VAL A 8 -7.36 33.79 12.06
N VAL A 9 -6.41 34.09 12.95
CA VAL A 9 -5.17 33.30 13.06
C VAL A 9 -5.47 31.88 13.56
N SER A 10 -6.36 31.74 14.55
CA SER A 10 -6.73 30.43 15.09
C SER A 10 -7.46 29.55 14.08
N SER A 11 -8.41 30.10 13.32
CA SER A 11 -9.16 29.34 12.31
C SER A 11 -8.28 28.91 11.15
N LEU A 12 -7.35 29.75 10.73
CA LEU A 12 -6.36 29.41 9.71
C LEU A 12 -5.44 28.27 10.17
N ALA A 13 -4.99 28.30 11.43
CA ALA A 13 -4.18 27.22 11.98
C ALA A 13 -4.94 25.88 12.00
N VAL A 14 -6.20 25.87 12.42
CA VAL A 14 -7.03 24.65 12.43
C VAL A 14 -7.30 24.14 11.01
N ALA A 15 -7.52 25.03 10.04
CA ALA A 15 -7.73 24.66 8.64
C ALA A 15 -6.47 23.99 8.04
N ILE A 16 -5.27 24.51 8.33
CA ILE A 16 -4.02 23.91 7.86
C ILE A 16 -3.75 22.55 8.52
N LEU A 17 -3.96 22.45 9.84
CA LEU A 17 -3.77 21.20 10.58
C LEU A 17 -4.72 20.10 10.12
N SER A 18 -5.97 20.45 9.81
CA SER A 18 -6.97 19.49 9.30
C SER A 18 -6.72 19.08 7.85
N GLY A 19 -6.16 19.96 7.00
CA GLY A 19 -5.83 19.63 5.61
C GLY A 19 -4.67 18.62 5.45
N CYS A 20 -3.71 18.62 6.38
CA CYS A 20 -2.62 17.61 6.39
C CYS A 20 -2.99 16.34 7.19
N ALA A 21 -4.08 16.38 7.96
CA ALA A 21 -4.59 15.24 8.68
C ALA A 21 -5.48 14.38 7.76
N GLY A 22 -4.87 13.72 6.77
CA GLY A 22 -5.55 12.65 6.03
C GLY A 22 -6.14 11.60 6.98
N SER A 23 -7.15 10.86 6.53
CA SER A 23 -7.80 9.88 7.39
C SER A 23 -6.83 8.76 7.77
N ALA A 24 -7.00 8.16 8.96
CA ALA A 24 -6.17 7.03 9.38
C ALA A 24 -6.32 5.81 8.45
N ALA A 25 -7.47 5.69 7.78
CA ALA A 25 -7.75 4.64 6.82
C ALA A 25 -6.99 4.84 5.50
N GLU A 26 -6.92 6.07 4.97
CA GLU A 26 -6.16 6.37 3.75
C GLU A 26 -4.67 6.09 3.89
N ARG A 27 -4.09 6.26 5.09
CA ARG A 27 -2.67 5.94 5.33
C ARG A 27 -2.35 4.44 5.26
N ARG A 28 -3.37 3.57 5.33
CA ARG A 28 -3.21 2.11 5.27
C ARG A 28 -3.55 1.54 3.90
N GLN A 29 -4.13 2.34 3.01
CA GLN A 29 -4.60 1.88 1.69
C GLN A 29 -3.62 2.31 0.60
N ALA A 30 -3.56 1.52 -0.48
CA ALA A 30 -2.90 1.93 -1.71
C ALA A 30 -3.54 3.22 -2.25
N LYS A 31 -2.71 4.05 -2.89
CA LYS A 31 -3.18 5.27 -3.55
C LYS A 31 -3.97 4.89 -4.81
N ASP A 32 -4.95 5.73 -5.14
CA ASP A 32 -5.75 5.68 -6.38
C ASP A 32 -7.00 4.78 -6.31
N ASP A 33 -7.67 4.61 -7.45
CA ASP A 33 -8.84 3.75 -7.60
C ASP A 33 -8.49 2.25 -7.71
N PHE A 34 -9.42 1.41 -7.26
CA PHE A 34 -9.27 -0.06 -7.25
C PHE A 34 -9.91 -0.70 -8.48
N LYS A 35 -10.01 0.02 -9.61
CA LYS A 35 -10.75 -0.41 -10.80
C LYS A 35 -10.15 -1.64 -11.49
N TYR A 36 -8.88 -1.95 -11.21
CA TYR A 36 -8.24 -3.18 -11.68
C TYR A 36 -8.96 -4.45 -11.18
N LEU A 37 -9.73 -4.35 -10.09
CA LEU A 37 -10.56 -5.46 -9.58
C LEU A 37 -11.82 -5.72 -10.42
N ASP A 38 -12.26 -4.72 -11.19
CA ASP A 38 -13.50 -4.78 -11.98
C ASP A 38 -13.22 -5.17 -13.45
N VAL A 39 -11.97 -5.48 -13.79
CA VAL A 39 -11.55 -5.80 -15.17
C VAL A 39 -11.98 -7.22 -15.52
N GLU A 40 -12.71 -7.36 -16.63
CA GLU A 40 -13.05 -8.66 -17.19
C GLU A 40 -11.80 -9.36 -17.77
N SER A 41 -11.72 -10.67 -17.57
CA SER A 41 -10.60 -11.46 -18.11
C SER A 41 -10.64 -11.47 -19.63
N THR A 42 -9.58 -10.97 -20.27
CA THR A 42 -9.45 -10.96 -21.72
C THR A 42 -9.27 -12.41 -22.23
N PRO A 43 -10.15 -12.89 -23.14
CA PRO A 43 -9.99 -14.22 -23.70
C PRO A 43 -8.69 -14.31 -24.53
N PRO A 44 -8.05 -15.49 -24.60
CA PRO A 44 -6.89 -15.69 -25.43
C PRO A 44 -7.23 -15.45 -26.91
N LEU A 45 -6.29 -14.85 -27.65
CA LEU A 45 -6.48 -14.59 -29.07
C LEU A 45 -6.49 -15.91 -29.85
N VAL A 46 -7.52 -16.10 -30.67
CA VAL A 46 -7.66 -17.30 -31.52
C VAL A 46 -7.13 -16.96 -32.92
N SER A 47 -6.07 -17.64 -33.38
CA SER A 47 -5.59 -17.54 -34.76
C SER A 47 -6.04 -18.71 -35.63
N SER A 48 -6.09 -18.46 -36.95
CA SER A 48 -6.24 -19.51 -37.96
C SER A 48 -4.98 -20.39 -38.02
N PRO A 49 -5.10 -21.65 -38.47
CA PRO A 49 -4.01 -22.63 -38.50
C PRO A 49 -2.81 -22.20 -39.37
N ASP A 50 -3.01 -21.32 -40.35
CA ASP A 50 -1.96 -20.84 -41.26
C ASP A 50 -1.23 -19.59 -40.73
N GLN A 51 -1.53 -19.12 -39.51
CA GLN A 51 -1.00 -17.88 -38.96
C GLN A 51 -0.33 -18.09 -37.60
N THR A 52 0.96 -17.76 -37.51
CA THR A 52 1.74 -17.80 -36.26
C THR A 52 1.53 -16.52 -35.46
N LEU A 53 1.13 -16.69 -34.20
CA LEU A 53 1.03 -15.58 -33.26
C LEU A 53 2.39 -15.26 -32.64
N GLU A 54 2.72 -13.99 -32.53
CA GLU A 54 3.87 -13.53 -31.74
C GLU A 54 3.53 -13.68 -30.26
N HIS A 55 4.30 -14.53 -29.57
CA HIS A 55 4.16 -14.75 -28.12
C HIS A 55 5.28 -14.05 -27.38
N TYR A 56 4.92 -13.25 -26.39
CA TYR A 56 5.88 -12.51 -25.57
C TYR A 56 5.87 -13.07 -24.15
N PRO A 57 6.90 -13.84 -23.76
CA PRO A 57 6.92 -14.54 -22.47
C PRO A 57 6.96 -13.59 -21.27
N ASP A 58 7.38 -12.33 -21.46
CA ASP A 58 7.40 -11.32 -20.39
C ASP A 58 5.99 -10.93 -19.88
N TYR A 59 4.94 -11.23 -20.65
CA TYR A 59 3.55 -10.96 -20.29
C TYR A 59 2.80 -12.23 -19.85
N ASP A 60 3.49 -13.35 -19.68
CA ASP A 60 2.90 -14.57 -19.13
C ASP A 60 2.65 -14.41 -17.64
N ILE A 61 1.39 -14.15 -17.29
CA ILE A 61 0.95 -14.05 -15.89
C ILE A 61 0.75 -15.48 -15.35
N PRO A 62 1.47 -15.89 -14.28
CA PRO A 62 1.27 -17.20 -13.68
C PRO A 62 -0.13 -17.30 -13.06
N ALA A 63 -0.86 -18.34 -13.43
CA ALA A 63 -2.14 -18.65 -12.80
C ALA A 63 -1.91 -19.36 -11.45
N GLY A 64 -2.65 -18.96 -10.42
CA GLY A 64 -2.60 -19.60 -9.11
C GLY A 64 -3.58 -18.97 -8.11
N ASP A 65 -3.89 -19.73 -7.06
CA ASP A 65 -4.67 -19.24 -5.92
C ASP A 65 -3.74 -18.55 -4.92
N TYR A 66 -3.74 -17.22 -4.94
CA TYR A 66 -2.97 -16.40 -4.01
C TYR A 66 -3.79 -16.10 -2.75
N THR A 67 -3.19 -16.33 -1.59
CA THR A 67 -3.83 -16.02 -0.30
C THR A 67 -3.46 -14.61 0.14
N GLY A 68 -4.46 -13.75 0.35
CA GLY A 68 -4.25 -12.38 0.82
C GLY A 68 -5.49 -11.51 0.63
N GLY A 69 -5.49 -10.33 1.26
CA GLY A 69 -6.47 -9.30 0.96
C GLY A 69 -6.23 -8.70 -0.42
N ILE A 70 -7.27 -8.17 -1.05
CA ILE A 70 -7.19 -7.45 -2.33
C ILE A 70 -7.64 -6.00 -2.16
N GLY A 71 -7.02 -5.10 -2.93
CA GLY A 71 -7.36 -3.69 -2.93
C GLY A 71 -7.31 -3.04 -1.54
N LYS A 72 -8.45 -2.48 -1.10
CA LYS A 72 -8.57 -1.74 0.17
C LYS A 72 -8.30 -2.58 1.42
N GLN A 73 -8.33 -3.90 1.30
CA GLN A 73 -8.06 -4.82 2.39
C GLN A 73 -6.56 -4.99 2.65
N VAL A 74 -5.70 -4.59 1.70
CA VAL A 74 -4.24 -4.65 1.85
C VAL A 74 -3.77 -3.46 2.67
N ASP A 75 -3.09 -3.76 3.79
CA ASP A 75 -2.42 -2.76 4.60
C ASP A 75 -1.01 -2.50 4.05
N ILE A 76 -0.79 -1.31 3.50
CA ILE A 76 0.50 -0.92 2.88
C ILE A 76 1.50 -0.32 3.87
N ARG A 77 1.27 -0.43 5.19
CA ARG A 77 2.24 0.04 6.18
C ARG A 77 3.61 -0.62 5.96
N PRO A 78 4.71 0.12 6.19
CA PRO A 78 6.04 -0.47 6.11
C PRO A 78 6.15 -1.64 7.10
N PRO A 79 6.84 -2.73 6.72
CA PRO A 79 7.06 -3.86 7.61
C PRO A 79 7.77 -3.37 8.87
N GLN A 80 7.35 -3.88 10.03
CA GLN A 80 7.92 -3.46 11.30
C GLN A 80 9.37 -3.95 11.40
N GLN A 81 10.30 -3.00 11.45
CA GLN A 81 11.70 -3.27 11.74
C GLN A 81 12.00 -2.89 13.18
N VAL A 82 12.56 -3.84 13.92
CA VAL A 82 12.99 -3.64 15.31
C VAL A 82 14.39 -3.03 15.30
N LEU A 83 14.60 -2.00 16.14
CA LEU A 83 15.86 -1.27 16.20
C LEU A 83 16.74 -1.82 17.33
N GLU A 84 17.94 -2.25 16.98
CA GLU A 84 19.00 -2.65 17.91
C GLU A 84 19.65 -1.40 18.53
N LEU A 85 19.00 -0.82 19.54
CA LEU A 85 19.51 0.40 20.18
C LEU A 85 20.68 0.13 21.15
N ILE A 86 20.92 -1.13 21.50
CA ILE A 86 21.96 -1.53 22.46
C ILE A 86 23.16 -2.08 21.67
N PRO A 87 24.38 -1.52 21.85
CA PRO A 87 25.57 -2.02 21.19
C PRO A 87 25.82 -3.51 21.51
N GLY A 88 25.96 -4.33 20.47
CA GLY A 88 26.18 -5.78 20.58
C GLY A 88 24.89 -6.61 20.61
N ALA A 89 23.72 -5.99 20.81
CA ALA A 89 22.45 -6.70 20.75
C ALA A 89 22.15 -7.20 19.34
N ARG A 90 21.55 -8.39 19.24
CA ARG A 90 21.06 -8.98 18.00
C ARG A 90 19.58 -9.25 18.11
N THR A 91 18.81 -8.79 17.13
CA THR A 91 17.38 -9.05 17.05
C THR A 91 17.10 -10.11 16.02
N GLU A 92 16.38 -11.16 16.41
CA GLU A 92 15.84 -12.17 15.50
C GLU A 92 14.32 -12.03 15.47
N GLN A 93 13.75 -11.98 14.28
CA GLN A 93 12.30 -12.00 14.07
C GLN A 93 11.93 -13.29 13.37
N LYS A 94 11.18 -14.15 14.06
CA LYS A 94 10.71 -15.44 13.52
C LYS A 94 9.25 -15.63 13.85
N ASP A 95 8.43 -15.89 12.84
CA ASP A 95 6.99 -16.19 12.98
C ASP A 95 6.20 -15.16 13.82
N GLY A 96 6.62 -13.89 13.80
CA GLY A 96 5.98 -12.81 14.56
C GLY A 96 6.50 -12.64 15.99
N GLU A 97 7.38 -13.51 16.47
CA GLU A 97 8.12 -13.33 17.71
C GLU A 97 9.39 -12.52 17.45
N VAL A 98 9.71 -11.62 18.37
CA VAL A 98 10.92 -10.79 18.33
C VAL A 98 11.74 -11.14 19.57
N THR A 99 12.91 -11.73 19.34
CA THR A 99 13.89 -12.01 20.41
C THR A 99 15.07 -11.06 20.26
N CYS A 100 15.54 -10.52 21.38
CA CYS A 100 16.73 -9.67 21.44
C CYS A 100 17.75 -10.35 22.35
N GLY A 101 18.85 -10.83 21.75
CA GLY A 101 19.98 -11.41 22.45
C GLY A 101 21.09 -10.38 22.65
N PHE A 102 21.86 -10.53 23.72
CA PHE A 102 23.07 -9.76 24.01
C PHE A 102 24.31 -10.64 23.93
#